data_AF-A0A374EML9-F1
#
_entry.id   AF-A0A374EML9-F1
#
_cell.length_a   1.000
_cell.length_b   1.000
_cell.length_c   1.000
_cell.angle_alpha   90.00
_cell.angle_beta   90.00
_cell.angle_gamma   90.00
#
_symmetry.space_group_name_H-M   'P 1'
#
loop_
_entity.id
_entity.type
_entity.pdbx_description
1 polymer ?
#
loop_
_entity_poly.entity_id
_entity_poly.type
_entity_poly.pdbx_seq_one_letter_code
_entity_poly.pdbx_strand_id
1 'polypeptide(L)'
;MTFCVIGRNADGTPLYLENDSPFEHEIPLPENVNGEISISPDLCIENCTYYLADETTAELKADIKIGGEMTIQQTGTMISELRVLTDKPKEKNDKYALKICYCNESDDIWEIAKKYSTSITAILEENELTNDKISKQGMLLIPLMN
;
A
#
# COMPACT_ATOMS: atom_id res chain seq x y z
N MET A 1 -33.26 2.70 -12.77
CA MET A 1 -33.75 2.80 -11.38
C MET A 1 -35.25 2.64 -11.42
N THR A 2 -35.79 1.77 -10.56
CA THR A 2 -37.21 1.44 -10.54
C THR A 2 -37.86 2.10 -9.34
N PHE A 3 -38.92 2.87 -9.58
CA PHE A 3 -39.75 3.48 -8.54
C PHE A 3 -41.06 2.70 -8.44
N CYS A 4 -41.38 2.27 -7.22
CA CYS A 4 -42.59 1.52 -6.93
C CYS A 4 -43.47 2.29 -5.94
N VAL A 5 -44.77 2.34 -6.19
CA VAL A 5 -45.76 2.98 -5.31
C VAL A 5 -46.90 2.00 -5.05
N ILE A 6 -47.25 1.84 -3.78
CA ILE A 6 -48.46 1.13 -3.36
C ILE A 6 -49.41 2.18 -2.77
N GLY A 7 -50.61 2.25 -3.33
CA GLY A 7 -51.65 3.18 -2.92
C GLY A 7 -53.01 2.51 -2.76
N ARG A 8 -54.03 3.31 -2.48
CA ARG A 8 -55.43 2.89 -2.39
C ARG A 8 -56.27 3.87 -3.19
N ASN A 9 -57.11 3.36 -4.09
CA ASN A 9 -58.02 4.20 -4.87
C ASN A 9 -59.29 4.58 -4.07
N ALA A 10 -60.16 5.40 -4.66
CA ALA A 10 -61.39 5.88 -4.04
C ALA A 10 -62.36 4.73 -3.63
N ASP A 11 -62.39 3.65 -4.41
CA ASP A 11 -63.22 2.45 -4.13
C ASP A 11 -62.62 1.54 -3.04
N GLY A 12 -61.44 1.88 -2.54
CA GLY A 12 -60.72 1.15 -1.52
C GLY A 12 -59.94 -0.07 -2.01
N THR A 13 -59.73 -0.18 -3.31
CA THR A 13 -58.89 -1.21 -3.93
C THR A 13 -57.42 -0.78 -3.87
N PRO A 14 -56.48 -1.68 -3.52
CA PRO A 14 -55.06 -1.40 -3.58
C PRO A 14 -54.61 -1.19 -5.03
N LEU A 15 -53.72 -0.22 -5.24
CA LEU A 15 -53.09 0.09 -6.51
C LEU A 15 -51.58 -0.11 -6.38
N TYR A 16 -50.96 -0.66 -7.41
CA TYR A 16 -49.50 -0.74 -7.56
C TYR A 16 -49.11 0.01 -8.84
N LEU A 17 -48.19 0.96 -8.72
CA LEU A 17 -47.62 1.69 -9.84
C LEU A 17 -46.11 1.46 -9.84
N GLU A 18 -45.57 1.25 -11.02
CA GLU A 18 -44.14 1.06 -11.24
C GLU A 18 -43.69 1.95 -12.39
N ASN A 19 -42.54 2.59 -12.23
CA ASN A 19 -41.93 3.40 -13.25
C ASN A 19 -40.41 3.18 -13.27
N ASP A 20 -39.89 2.86 -14.45
CA ASP A 20 -38.45 2.74 -14.69
C ASP A 20 -37.90 4.04 -15.28
N SER A 21 -36.97 4.65 -14.57
CA SER A 21 -36.18 5.76 -15.09
C SER A 21 -34.72 5.34 -15.26
N PRO A 22 -34.12 5.49 -16.46
CA PRO A 22 -32.69 5.33 -16.61
C PRO A 22 -31.96 6.41 -15.78
N PHE A 23 -30.84 6.04 -15.17
CA PHE A 23 -30.01 6.92 -14.39
C PHE A 23 -28.55 6.56 -14.64
N GLU A 24 -27.73 7.56 -14.92
CA GLU A 24 -26.30 7.44 -15.16
C GLU A 24 -25.59 8.62 -14.50
N HIS A 25 -24.47 8.35 -13.82
CA HIS A 25 -23.66 9.37 -13.17
C HIS A 25 -22.18 9.00 -13.28
N GLU A 26 -21.39 9.92 -13.81
CA GLU A 26 -19.95 9.75 -13.97
C GLU A 26 -19.20 10.34 -12.77
N ILE A 27 -18.30 9.56 -12.17
CA ILE A 27 -17.41 10.01 -11.10
C ILE A 27 -16.00 10.14 -11.67
N PRO A 28 -15.40 11.34 -11.69
CA PRO A 28 -14.06 11.52 -12.24
C PRO A 28 -13.01 10.84 -11.36
N LEU A 29 -12.06 10.15 -12.00
CA LEU A 29 -10.93 9.53 -11.31
C LEU A 29 -9.84 10.57 -11.01
N PRO A 30 -9.09 10.44 -9.90
CA PRO A 30 -7.96 11.31 -9.60
C PRO A 30 -6.83 11.17 -10.64
N GLU A 31 -6.14 12.26 -10.96
CA GLU A 31 -5.12 12.32 -12.02
C GLU A 31 -3.88 11.42 -11.80
N ASN A 32 -3.60 11.00 -10.56
CA ASN A 32 -2.40 10.24 -10.19
C ASN A 32 -2.64 8.74 -9.96
N VAL A 33 -3.73 8.19 -10.51
CA VAL A 33 -4.02 6.76 -10.40
C VAL A 33 -3.36 6.00 -11.54
N ASN A 34 -2.26 5.31 -11.23
CA ASN A 34 -1.57 4.40 -12.15
C ASN A 34 -1.69 2.96 -11.63
N GLY A 35 -2.25 2.07 -12.46
CA GLY A 35 -2.46 0.66 -12.12
C GLY A 35 -3.82 0.15 -12.56
N GLU A 36 -4.11 -1.10 -12.22
CA GLU A 36 -5.44 -1.67 -12.41
C GLU A 36 -6.37 -1.16 -11.30
N ILE A 37 -7.48 -0.55 -11.68
CA ILE A 37 -8.45 0.05 -10.75
C ILE A 37 -9.64 -0.89 -10.60
N SER A 38 -10.00 -1.19 -9.35
CA SER A 38 -11.26 -1.86 -9.01
C SER A 38 -12.13 -0.92 -8.18
N ILE A 39 -13.41 -0.81 -8.54
CA ILE A 39 -14.39 0.02 -7.83
C ILE A 39 -15.53 -0.88 -7.36
N SER A 40 -15.86 -0.78 -6.07
CA SER A 40 -17.03 -1.41 -5.47
C SER A 40 -18.02 -0.30 -5.07
N PRO A 41 -18.97 0.07 -5.95
CA PRO A 41 -19.93 1.11 -5.65
C PRO A 41 -20.95 0.64 -4.60
N ASP A 42 -21.41 1.58 -3.79
CA ASP A 42 -22.47 1.40 -2.80
C ASP A 42 -23.54 2.49 -2.99
N LEU A 43 -24.81 2.11 -2.89
CA LEU A 43 -25.95 3.00 -3.11
C LEU A 43 -26.89 2.90 -1.91
N CYS A 44 -27.20 4.06 -1.33
CA CYS A 44 -28.11 4.19 -0.21
C CYS A 44 -29.21 5.21 -0.53
N ILE A 45 -30.46 4.87 -0.28
CA ILE A 45 -31.57 5.86 -0.31
C ILE A 45 -31.61 6.53 1.06
N GLU A 46 -31.22 7.80 1.12
CA GLU A 46 -31.19 8.57 2.36
C GLU A 46 -32.58 9.10 2.74
N ASN A 47 -33.37 9.45 1.73
CA ASN A 47 -34.71 10.00 1.92
C ASN A 47 -35.58 9.66 0.72
N CYS A 48 -36.86 9.43 0.97
CA CYS A 48 -37.86 9.23 -0.07
C CYS A 48 -39.14 9.95 0.36
N THR A 49 -39.52 10.96 -0.39
CA THR A 49 -40.76 11.70 -0.20
C THR A 49 -41.66 11.54 -1.41
N TYR A 50 -42.94 11.76 -1.19
CA TYR A 50 -43.93 11.84 -2.25
C TYR A 50 -44.89 12.98 -1.97
N TYR A 51 -45.52 13.47 -3.02
CA TYR A 51 -46.71 14.31 -2.88
C TYR A 51 -47.69 14.02 -4.02
N LEU A 52 -48.97 14.17 -3.73
CA LEU A 52 -50.03 14.02 -4.73
C LEU A 52 -50.22 15.38 -5.38
N ALA A 53 -49.88 15.48 -6.66
CA ALA A 53 -50.05 16.71 -7.43
C ALA A 53 -51.55 16.93 -7.76
N ASP A 54 -52.28 15.84 -8.02
CA ASP A 54 -53.73 15.82 -8.27
C ASP A 54 -54.32 14.42 -7.96
N GLU A 55 -55.59 14.17 -8.35
CA GLU A 55 -56.30 12.89 -8.12
C GLU A 55 -55.71 11.69 -8.90
N THR A 56 -54.87 11.96 -9.90
CA THR A 56 -54.30 10.98 -10.83
C THR A 56 -52.78 10.93 -10.84
N THR A 57 -52.11 11.97 -10.31
CA THR A 57 -50.67 12.16 -10.42
C THR A 57 -50.02 12.19 -9.03
N ALA A 58 -49.06 11.31 -8.83
CA ALA A 58 -48.16 11.30 -7.68
C ALA A 58 -46.73 11.60 -8.13
N GLU A 59 -46.06 12.52 -7.47
CA GLU A 59 -44.65 12.81 -7.68
C GLU A 59 -43.82 12.20 -6.54
N LEU A 60 -42.71 11.56 -6.91
CA LEU A 60 -41.77 10.94 -5.99
C LEU A 60 -40.42 11.64 -6.09
N LYS A 61 -39.82 11.87 -4.93
CA LYS A 61 -38.45 12.38 -4.82
C LYS A 61 -37.66 11.44 -3.91
N ALA A 62 -36.59 10.87 -4.44
CA ALA A 62 -35.63 10.10 -3.67
C ALA A 62 -34.28 10.82 -3.66
N ASP A 63 -33.71 11.02 -2.47
CA ASP A 63 -32.34 11.48 -2.31
C ASP A 63 -31.46 10.23 -2.16
N ILE A 64 -30.61 9.97 -3.16
CA ILE A 64 -29.75 8.78 -3.21
C ILE A 64 -28.31 9.20 -2.97
N LYS A 65 -27.66 8.57 -2.00
CA LYS A 65 -26.23 8.68 -1.75
C LYS A 65 -25.51 7.59 -2.53
N ILE A 66 -24.57 8.01 -3.36
CA ILE A 66 -23.69 7.13 -4.13
C ILE A 66 -22.30 7.24 -3.51
N GLY A 67 -21.75 6.10 -3.10
CA GLY A 67 -20.40 5.98 -2.54
C GLY A 67 -19.73 4.70 -3.03
N GLY A 68 -18.65 4.30 -2.37
CA GLY A 68 -17.97 3.05 -2.66
C GLY A 68 -16.49 3.08 -2.32
N GLU A 69 -15.86 1.93 -2.48
CA GLU A 69 -14.42 1.77 -2.32
C GLU A 69 -13.73 1.72 -3.68
N MET A 70 -12.59 2.40 -3.80
CA MET A 70 -11.72 2.34 -4.97
C MET A 70 -10.37 1.76 -4.53
N THR A 71 -9.95 0.69 -5.20
CA THR A 71 -8.65 0.03 -4.97
C THR A 71 -7.78 0.14 -6.21
N ILE A 72 -6.50 0.39 -6.00
CA ILE A 72 -5.48 0.41 -7.04
C ILE A 72 -4.55 -0.77 -6.79
N GLN A 73 -4.44 -1.67 -7.76
CA GLN A 73 -3.53 -2.80 -7.70
C GLN A 73 -2.19 -2.44 -8.37
N GLN A 74 -1.10 -2.62 -7.63
CA GLN A 74 0.26 -2.42 -8.11
C GLN A 74 1.07 -3.71 -7.97
N THR A 75 1.86 -4.03 -8.98
CA THR A 75 2.75 -5.18 -8.99
C THR A 75 4.19 -4.71 -8.82
N GLY A 76 4.94 -5.32 -7.88
CA GLY A 76 6.34 -5.01 -7.64
C GLY A 76 7.12 -6.22 -7.16
N THR A 77 8.44 -6.20 -7.37
CA THR A 77 9.34 -7.22 -6.84
C THR A 77 9.56 -6.96 -5.34
N MET A 78 9.29 -7.97 -4.52
CA MET A 78 9.51 -7.91 -3.07
C MET A 78 10.32 -9.10 -2.58
N ILE A 79 11.07 -8.92 -1.49
CA ILE A 79 11.70 -10.02 -0.78
C ILE A 79 10.58 -10.77 -0.04
N SER A 80 10.27 -11.99 -0.48
CA SER A 80 9.25 -12.84 0.13
C SER A 80 9.74 -13.56 1.38
N GLU A 81 11.03 -13.88 1.44
CA GLU A 81 11.63 -14.64 2.53
C GLU A 81 13.12 -14.34 2.65
N LEU A 82 13.60 -14.28 3.88
CA LEU A 82 15.03 -14.20 4.22
C LEU A 82 15.34 -15.31 5.22
N ARG A 83 16.27 -16.21 4.87
CA ARG A 83 16.73 -17.29 5.74
C ARG A 83 18.20 -17.12 6.07
N VAL A 84 18.53 -17.20 7.35
CA VAL A 84 19.92 -17.31 7.80
C VAL A 84 20.33 -18.77 7.73
N LEU A 85 21.42 -19.07 7.03
CA LEU A 85 21.98 -20.42 6.95
C LEU A 85 22.73 -20.73 8.25
N THR A 86 22.05 -21.37 9.20
CA THR A 86 22.62 -21.80 10.49
C THR A 86 23.33 -23.16 10.40
N ASP A 87 23.06 -23.93 9.34
CA ASP A 87 23.61 -25.26 9.07
C ASP A 87 25.00 -25.23 8.41
N LYS A 88 25.40 -24.09 7.84
CA LYS A 88 26.69 -23.88 7.20
C LYS A 88 27.33 -22.57 7.69
N PRO A 89 27.79 -22.53 8.95
CA PRO A 89 28.52 -21.37 9.44
C PRO A 89 29.77 -21.15 8.59
N LYS A 90 30.09 -19.88 8.31
CA LYS A 90 31.31 -19.52 7.59
C LYS A 90 32.53 -19.92 8.43
N GLU A 91 33.45 -20.67 7.84
CA GLU A 91 34.69 -21.07 8.53
C GLU A 91 35.46 -19.82 8.94
N LYS A 92 35.70 -19.67 10.25
CA LYS A 92 36.55 -18.62 10.80
C LYS A 92 38.02 -19.05 10.69
N ASN A 93 38.88 -18.08 10.38
CA ASN A 93 40.31 -18.30 10.33
C ASN A 93 40.95 -17.79 11.63
N ASP A 94 41.12 -18.67 12.62
CA ASP A 94 41.60 -18.31 13.96
C ASP A 94 43.11 -18.03 14.03
N LYS A 95 43.80 -17.91 12.88
CA LYS A 95 45.25 -17.71 12.84
C LYS A 95 45.68 -16.29 13.20
N TYR A 96 44.77 -15.31 13.15
CA TYR A 96 45.08 -13.90 13.41
C TYR A 96 43.86 -13.13 13.91
N ALA A 97 44.09 -12.24 14.88
CA ALA A 97 43.06 -11.41 15.50
C ALA A 97 42.63 -10.21 14.65
N LEU A 98 43.55 -9.74 13.81
CA LEU A 98 43.46 -8.47 13.11
C LEU A 98 44.04 -8.62 11.71
N LYS A 99 43.41 -7.98 10.72
CA LYS A 99 43.93 -7.90 9.36
C LYS A 99 44.02 -6.45 8.91
N ILE A 100 45.17 -6.08 8.35
CA ILE A 100 45.35 -4.77 7.72
C ILE A 100 44.83 -4.86 6.29
N CYS A 101 43.81 -4.05 5.96
CA CYS A 101 43.24 -3.93 4.63
C CYS A 101 43.60 -2.56 4.03
N TYR A 102 44.15 -2.53 2.82
CA TYR A 102 44.35 -1.29 2.08
C TYR A 102 43.06 -0.96 1.33
N CYS A 103 42.46 0.19 1.64
CA CYS A 103 41.17 0.59 1.09
C CYS A 103 41.27 1.94 0.37
N ASN A 104 40.49 2.05 -0.69
CA ASN A 104 40.33 3.30 -1.43
C ASN A 104 39.11 4.07 -0.90
N GLU A 105 39.04 5.36 -1.21
CA GLU A 105 37.92 6.23 -0.80
C GLU A 105 36.56 5.77 -1.36
N SER A 106 36.57 4.98 -2.43
CA SER A 106 35.39 4.37 -3.05
C SER A 106 34.93 3.06 -2.42
N ASP A 107 35.72 2.47 -1.52
CA ASP A 107 35.38 1.19 -0.91
C ASP A 107 34.32 1.37 0.17
N ASP A 108 33.34 0.48 0.18
CA ASP A 108 32.23 0.50 1.13
C ASP A 108 32.57 -0.33 2.39
N ILE A 109 32.41 0.28 3.57
CA ILE A 109 32.73 -0.37 4.85
C ILE A 109 31.84 -1.60 5.09
N TRP A 110 30.59 -1.62 4.62
CA TRP A 110 29.74 -2.81 4.66
C TRP A 110 30.38 -3.95 3.87
N GLU A 111 30.81 -3.71 2.64
CA GLU A 111 31.39 -4.77 1.81
C GLU A 111 32.68 -5.31 2.42
N ILE A 112 33.47 -4.47 3.07
CA ILE A 112 34.65 -4.87 3.87
C ILE A 112 34.23 -5.73 5.06
N ALA A 113 33.26 -5.26 5.87
CA ALA A 113 32.74 -5.97 7.03
C ALA A 113 32.21 -7.37 6.65
N LYS A 114 31.41 -7.44 5.58
CA LYS A 114 30.85 -8.66 5.01
C LYS A 114 31.93 -9.62 4.50
N LYS A 115 32.95 -9.10 3.81
CA LYS A 115 34.08 -9.90 3.31
C LYS A 115 34.82 -10.57 4.45
N TYR A 116 35.12 -9.80 5.50
CA TYR A 116 35.90 -10.26 6.64
C TYR A 116 35.07 -10.86 7.78
N SER A 117 33.74 -10.88 7.64
CA SER A 117 32.81 -11.43 8.63
C SER A 117 32.91 -10.74 9.99
N THR A 118 33.06 -9.42 9.97
CA THR A 118 33.07 -8.56 11.15
C THR A 118 31.91 -7.57 11.07
N SER A 119 31.67 -6.79 12.11
CA SER A 119 30.66 -5.73 12.09
C SER A 119 31.23 -4.41 11.57
N ILE A 120 30.37 -3.59 10.97
CA ILE A 120 30.74 -2.21 10.60
C ILE A 120 31.20 -1.45 11.85
N THR A 121 30.50 -1.62 12.97
CA THR A 121 30.83 -0.95 14.23
C THR A 121 32.23 -1.30 14.72
N ALA A 122 32.63 -2.57 14.66
CA ALA A 122 33.96 -3.00 15.11
C ALA A 122 35.07 -2.40 14.23
N ILE A 123 34.84 -2.28 12.91
CA ILE A 123 35.78 -1.57 12.02
C ILE A 123 35.85 -0.08 12.37
N LEU A 124 34.70 0.57 12.59
CA LEU A 124 34.66 2.01 12.90
C LEU A 124 35.36 2.32 14.23
N GLU A 125 35.11 1.51 15.27
CA GLU A 125 35.72 1.65 16.59
C GLU A 125 37.24 1.45 16.55
N GLU A 126 37.72 0.40 15.87
CA GLU A 126 39.15 0.09 15.78
C GLU A 126 39.94 1.12 14.95
N ASN A 127 39.27 1.84 14.03
CA ASN A 127 39.90 2.83 13.15
C ASN A 127 39.55 4.28 13.51
N GLU A 128 38.87 4.52 14.65
CA GLU A 128 38.43 5.84 15.11
C GLU A 128 37.64 6.62 14.04
N LEU A 129 36.84 5.91 13.24
CA LEU A 129 36.03 6.48 12.17
C LEU A 129 34.65 6.86 12.70
N THR A 130 34.23 8.10 12.42
CA THR A 130 32.92 8.63 12.85
C THR A 130 31.79 8.38 11.85
N ASN A 131 32.11 7.91 10.64
CA ASN A 131 31.13 7.68 9.60
C ASN A 131 31.47 6.45 8.77
N ASP A 132 30.48 5.89 8.09
CA ASP A 132 30.55 4.71 7.22
C ASP A 132 31.35 4.92 5.91
N LYS A 133 32.01 6.08 5.76
CA LYS A 133 32.79 6.46 4.59
C LYS A 133 34.27 6.59 4.90
N ILE A 134 35.07 5.95 4.06
CA ILE A 134 36.54 6.02 4.08
C ILE A 134 36.95 7.41 3.61
N SER A 135 37.21 8.29 4.57
CA SER A 135 37.43 9.72 4.31
C SER A 135 38.83 10.03 3.75
N LYS A 136 39.75 9.06 3.81
CA LYS A 136 41.12 9.15 3.28
C LYS A 136 41.56 7.78 2.80
N GLN A 137 42.15 7.70 1.62
CA GLN A 137 42.84 6.49 1.15
C GLN A 137 43.86 6.02 2.20
N GLY A 138 43.77 4.76 2.64
CA GLY A 138 44.54 4.33 3.81
C GLY A 138 44.39 2.87 4.20
N MET A 139 45.11 2.51 5.26
CA MET A 139 45.06 1.19 5.90
C MET A 139 43.94 1.17 6.93
N LEU A 140 43.03 0.20 6.82
CA LEU A 140 42.02 -0.11 7.83
C LEU A 140 42.42 -1.37 8.60
N LEU A 141 42.30 -1.28 9.93
CA LEU A 141 42.42 -2.38 10.87
C LEU A 141 41.09 -3.12 10.94
N ILE A 142 41.06 -4.37 10.48
CA ILE A 142 39.85 -5.19 10.44
C ILE A 142 39.91 -6.23 11.56
N PRO A 143 39.10 -6.10 12.63
CA PRO A 143 39.03 -7.10 13.68
C PRO A 143 38.34 -8.36 13.17
N LEU A 144 38.95 -9.51 13.45
CA LEU A 144 38.46 -10.84 13.08
C LEU A 144 38.05 -11.69 14.29
N MET A 145 38.25 -11.17 15.50
CA MET A 145 37.81 -11.80 16.74
C MET A 145 36.36 -11.39 17.05
N ASN A 146 35.49 -12.39 17.08
CA ASN A 146 34.21 -12.38 17.78
C ASN A 146 34.20 -13.62 18.68
#